data_AF-A0A0S8CEX2-F1
#
_entry.id   AF-A0A0S8CEX2-F1
#
_cell.length_a   1.000
_cell.length_b   1.000
_cell.length_c   1.000
_cell.angle_alpha   90.00
_cell.angle_beta   90.00
_cell.angle_gamma   90.00
#
_symmetry.space_group_name_H-M   'P 1'
#
loop_
_entity.id
_entity.type
_entity.pdbx_description
1 polymer ?
#
loop_
_entity_poly.entity_id
_entity_poly.type
_entity_poly.pdbx_seq_one_letter_code
_entity_poly.pdbx_strand_id
1 'polypeptide(L)'
;MQSYSAEAFDQQNNSLGDVTTSTCFSIESEAGGSWCDNVYTSEYAGIWTVTGNYDGKSDTAILTVEAGSAVTLDLTPDVASSTSGVPFNVTVTVYDTYCNVASNYTGTVKFKSSDPYASLPSNYTFDSSDSGSHTFTDGVTLIALGWRSVTATDTAHCLSDVSCFNVAPAPEADLQISKSDSPDPVYISDNLTYLVTVT
;
A
#
# COMPACT_ATOMS: atom_id res chain seq x y z
N MET A 1 0.53 -24.09 -11.15
CA MET A 1 -0.12 -25.39 -10.92
C MET A 1 0.91 -26.33 -10.33
N GLN A 2 0.56 -27.04 -9.25
CA GLN A 2 1.43 -27.99 -8.57
C GLN A 2 0.71 -29.33 -8.43
N SER A 3 1.36 -30.40 -8.87
CA SER A 3 0.84 -31.77 -8.69
C SER A 3 1.37 -32.37 -7.39
N TYR A 4 0.54 -33.15 -6.72
CA TYR A 4 0.87 -33.87 -5.49
C TYR A 4 0.80 -35.38 -5.72
N SER A 5 1.65 -36.13 -5.04
CA SER A 5 1.65 -37.59 -5.03
C SER A 5 1.69 -38.09 -3.59
N ALA A 6 1.17 -39.29 -3.36
CA ALA A 6 1.19 -39.93 -2.05
C ALA A 6 1.61 -41.40 -2.18
N GLU A 7 2.49 -41.83 -1.28
CA GLU A 7 2.94 -43.22 -1.16
C GLU A 7 2.67 -43.70 0.27
N ALA A 8 2.14 -44.91 0.42
CA ALA A 8 1.86 -45.48 1.74
C ALA A 8 3.04 -46.33 2.21
N PHE A 9 3.28 -46.37 3.51
CA PHE A 9 4.34 -47.16 4.14
C PHE A 9 3.80 -47.98 5.30
N ASP A 10 4.39 -49.14 5.56
CA ASP A 10 4.14 -49.91 6.78
C ASP A 10 4.91 -49.32 7.99
N GLN A 11 4.73 -49.93 9.16
CA GLN A 11 5.39 -49.48 10.40
C GLN A 11 6.93 -49.66 10.37
N GLN A 12 7.46 -50.46 9.45
CA GLN A 12 8.90 -50.67 9.25
C GLN A 12 9.45 -49.76 8.14
N ASN A 13 8.64 -48.82 7.63
CA ASN A 13 8.98 -47.91 6.54
C ASN A 13 9.20 -48.63 5.18
N ASN A 14 8.58 -49.80 4.98
CA ASN A 14 8.53 -50.42 3.65
C ASN A 14 7.39 -49.79 2.84
N SER A 15 7.64 -49.49 1.57
CA SER A 15 6.61 -48.98 0.66
C SER A 15 5.50 -50.02 0.44
N LEU A 16 4.26 -49.52 0.45
CA LEU A 16 3.03 -50.23 0.10
C LEU A 16 2.49 -49.80 -1.28
N GLY A 17 3.19 -48.89 -1.97
CA GLY A 17 2.87 -48.38 -3.31
C GLY A 17 2.19 -47.01 -3.35
N ASP A 18 1.97 -46.54 -4.58
CA ASP A 18 1.32 -45.26 -4.89
C ASP A 18 -0.17 -45.31 -4.53
N VAL A 19 -0.59 -44.33 -3.73
CA VAL A 19 -1.97 -44.17 -3.25
C VAL A 19 -2.57 -42.83 -3.67
N THR A 20 -1.92 -42.08 -4.57
CA THR A 20 -2.26 -40.71 -4.97
C THR A 20 -3.73 -40.52 -5.34
N THR A 21 -4.32 -41.44 -6.12
CA THR A 21 -5.73 -41.34 -6.58
C THR A 21 -6.75 -41.63 -5.48
N SER A 22 -6.33 -42.32 -4.41
CA SER A 22 -7.14 -42.61 -3.23
C SER A 22 -6.94 -41.58 -2.10
N THR A 23 -5.94 -40.71 -2.24
CA THR A 23 -5.63 -39.67 -1.26
C THR A 23 -6.47 -38.43 -1.51
N CYS A 24 -7.18 -37.98 -0.48
CA CYS A 24 -7.86 -36.69 -0.51
C CYS A 24 -6.88 -35.58 -0.15
N PHE A 25 -6.49 -34.77 -1.14
CA PHE A 25 -5.66 -33.58 -0.92
C PHE A 25 -6.51 -32.37 -0.57
N SER A 26 -6.01 -31.55 0.34
CA SER A 26 -6.66 -30.33 0.80
C SER A 26 -5.63 -29.27 1.17
N ILE A 27 -6.06 -28.01 1.14
CA ILE A 27 -5.28 -26.84 1.55
C ILE A 27 -6.23 -25.88 2.26
N GLU A 28 -5.68 -25.00 3.10
CA GLU A 28 -6.45 -23.96 3.79
C GLU A 28 -7.18 -23.06 2.78
N SER A 29 -8.41 -22.66 3.09
CA SER A 29 -9.24 -21.86 2.17
C SER A 29 -8.64 -20.49 1.85
N GLU A 30 -7.79 -19.98 2.74
CA GLU A 30 -7.08 -18.70 2.57
C GLU A 30 -6.05 -18.74 1.42
N ALA A 31 -5.63 -19.93 0.99
CA ALA A 31 -4.76 -20.10 -0.18
C ALA A 31 -5.46 -19.76 -1.51
N GLY A 32 -6.79 -19.69 -1.50
CA GLY A 32 -7.62 -19.48 -2.68
C GLY A 32 -7.52 -20.66 -3.66
N GLY A 33 -7.57 -20.37 -4.95
CA GLY A 33 -7.25 -21.35 -5.99
C GLY A 33 -8.26 -22.48 -6.13
N SER A 34 -7.85 -23.56 -6.81
CA SER A 34 -8.73 -24.70 -7.07
C SER A 34 -7.98 -26.01 -7.23
N TRP A 35 -8.66 -27.11 -6.89
CA TRP A 35 -8.18 -28.47 -7.09
C TRP A 35 -8.80 -29.10 -8.34
N CYS A 36 -7.98 -29.80 -9.10
CA CYS A 36 -8.39 -30.76 -10.12
C CYS A 36 -7.64 -32.07 -9.85
N ASP A 37 -8.34 -33.06 -9.30
CA ASP A 37 -7.74 -34.29 -8.76
C ASP A 37 -6.61 -33.98 -7.76
N ASN A 38 -5.40 -34.47 -8.02
CA ASN A 38 -4.20 -34.25 -7.22
C ASN A 38 -3.41 -33.00 -7.66
N VAL A 39 -3.98 -32.14 -8.50
CA VAL A 39 -3.32 -30.93 -9.02
C VAL A 39 -3.98 -29.69 -8.43
N TYR A 40 -3.19 -28.86 -7.78
CA TYR A 40 -3.63 -27.57 -7.24
C TYR A 40 -3.23 -26.43 -8.17
N THR A 41 -4.19 -25.57 -8.49
CA THR A 41 -3.99 -24.30 -9.17
C THR A 41 -4.05 -23.19 -8.12
N SER A 42 -2.88 -22.67 -7.76
CA SER A 42 -2.73 -21.59 -6.78
C SER A 42 -3.26 -20.25 -7.29
N GLU A 43 -3.72 -19.41 -6.36
CA GLU A 43 -4.16 -18.04 -6.63
C GLU A 43 -3.41 -17.03 -5.76
N TYR A 44 -3.33 -17.28 -4.45
CA TYR A 44 -2.68 -16.35 -3.54
C TYR A 44 -1.24 -16.71 -3.18
N ALA A 45 -0.37 -15.71 -3.23
CA ALA A 45 1.03 -15.82 -2.85
C ALA A 45 1.16 -16.09 -1.35
N GLY A 46 2.11 -16.92 -0.95
CA GLY A 46 2.28 -17.32 0.44
C GLY A 46 2.96 -18.67 0.61
N ILE A 47 3.04 -19.10 1.86
CA ILE A 47 3.50 -20.43 2.25
C ILE A 47 2.28 -21.16 2.82
N TRP A 48 1.86 -22.21 2.13
CA TRP A 48 0.66 -22.95 2.43
C TRP A 48 0.96 -24.39 2.81
N THR A 49 0.15 -24.95 3.70
CA THR A 49 0.24 -26.36 4.07
C THR A 49 -0.79 -27.17 3.29
N VAL A 50 -0.32 -28.13 2.49
CA VAL A 50 -1.18 -29.11 1.83
C VAL A 50 -1.22 -30.37 2.67
N THR A 51 -2.42 -30.85 2.97
CA THR A 51 -2.65 -32.08 3.73
C THR A 51 -3.18 -33.16 2.80
N GLY A 52 -2.48 -34.29 2.73
CA GLY A 52 -2.95 -35.51 2.09
C GLY A 52 -3.56 -36.45 3.13
N ASN A 53 -4.81 -36.87 2.92
CA ASN A 53 -5.50 -37.83 3.79
C ASN A 53 -5.75 -39.15 3.06
N TYR A 54 -5.23 -40.25 3.59
CA TYR A 54 -5.38 -41.60 3.05
C TYR A 54 -5.69 -42.59 4.17
N ASP A 55 -6.82 -43.29 4.09
CA ASP A 55 -7.26 -44.33 5.05
C ASP A 55 -7.15 -43.91 6.53
N GLY A 56 -7.59 -42.69 6.84
CA GLY A 56 -7.54 -42.11 8.20
C GLY A 56 -6.14 -41.71 8.68
N LYS A 57 -5.12 -41.77 7.81
CA LYS A 57 -3.78 -41.21 8.02
C LYS A 57 -3.64 -39.89 7.28
N SER A 58 -2.83 -38.99 7.82
CA SER A 58 -2.55 -37.69 7.23
C SER A 58 -1.05 -37.44 7.19
N ASP A 59 -0.58 -36.79 6.12
CA ASP A 59 0.75 -36.21 6.03
C ASP A 59 0.66 -34.83 5.35
N THR A 60 1.69 -33.99 5.51
CA THR A 60 1.69 -32.63 4.97
C THR A 60 2.88 -32.33 4.07
N ALA A 61 2.65 -31.42 3.13
CA ALA A 61 3.66 -30.84 2.27
C ALA A 61 3.53 -29.32 2.23
N ILE A 62 4.65 -28.61 2.10
CA ILE A 62 4.65 -27.14 1.97
C ILE A 62 4.52 -26.77 0.50
N LEU A 63 3.62 -25.83 0.20
CA LEU A 63 3.51 -25.14 -1.08
C LEU A 63 3.95 -23.69 -0.90
N THR A 64 4.97 -23.27 -1.63
CA THR A 64 5.34 -21.86 -1.75
C THR A 64 4.79 -21.30 -3.05
N VAL A 65 3.99 -20.24 -2.96
CA VAL A 65 3.46 -19.50 -4.11
C VAL A 65 4.09 -18.11 -4.10
N GLU A 66 4.79 -17.77 -5.17
CA GLU A 66 5.31 -16.42 -5.37
C GLU A 66 4.30 -15.58 -6.16
N ALA A 67 4.24 -14.29 -5.86
CA ALA A 67 3.44 -13.35 -6.62
C ALA A 67 3.98 -13.17 -8.04
N GLY A 68 3.08 -12.84 -8.96
CA GLY A 68 3.45 -12.46 -10.33
C GLY A 68 4.11 -11.09 -10.41
N SER A 69 4.41 -10.66 -11.64
CA SER A 69 4.87 -9.30 -11.89
C SER A 69 3.82 -8.27 -11.49
N ALA A 70 4.26 -7.14 -10.93
CA ALA A 70 3.39 -6.03 -10.56
C ALA A 70 2.63 -5.48 -11.78
N VAL A 71 1.33 -5.25 -11.61
CA VAL A 71 0.43 -4.64 -12.60
C VAL A 71 -0.40 -3.48 -12.01
N THR A 72 -0.50 -3.38 -10.69
CA THR A 72 -1.04 -2.22 -9.99
C THR A 72 -0.08 -1.68 -8.94
N LEU A 73 -0.26 -0.41 -8.62
CA LEU A 73 0.45 0.32 -7.57
C LEU A 73 -0.60 1.07 -6.78
N ASP A 74 -0.52 1.03 -5.46
CA ASP A 74 -1.36 1.79 -4.55
C ASP A 74 -0.49 2.76 -3.76
N LEU A 75 -0.94 4.02 -3.67
CA LEU A 75 -0.32 5.08 -2.87
C LEU A 75 -1.25 5.40 -1.70
N THR A 76 -0.89 4.92 -0.51
CA THR A 76 -1.70 5.05 0.70
C THR A 76 -1.08 6.05 1.67
N PRO A 77 -1.72 7.20 1.96
CA PRO A 77 -1.31 8.08 3.05
C PRO A 77 -1.74 7.53 4.41
N ASP A 78 -0.98 7.85 5.46
CA ASP A 78 -1.36 7.54 6.85
C ASP A 78 -2.36 8.54 7.46
N VAL A 79 -2.61 9.64 6.75
CA VAL A 79 -3.57 10.70 7.13
C VAL A 79 -4.69 10.85 6.09
N ALA A 80 -5.91 11.12 6.56
CA ALA A 80 -7.05 11.42 5.71
C ALA A 80 -7.08 12.90 5.21
N SER A 81 -6.35 13.79 5.89
CA SER A 81 -6.21 15.20 5.55
C SER A 81 -4.82 15.70 5.95
N SER A 82 -4.31 16.72 5.27
CA SER A 82 -3.02 17.32 5.57
C SER A 82 -3.21 18.72 6.17
N THR A 83 -2.34 19.08 7.11
CA THR A 83 -2.18 20.47 7.58
C THR A 83 -1.02 21.10 6.82
N SER A 84 -1.22 22.32 6.32
CA SER A 84 -0.19 23.07 5.58
C SER A 84 1.15 23.08 6.33
N GLY A 85 2.20 22.59 5.67
CA GLY A 85 3.57 22.55 6.18
C GLY A 85 3.88 21.41 7.14
N VAL A 86 2.93 20.53 7.45
CA VAL A 86 3.14 19.37 8.32
C VAL A 86 3.46 18.13 7.47
N PRO A 87 4.61 17.46 7.68
CA PRO A 87 4.94 16.24 6.97
C PRO A 87 4.05 15.07 7.41
N PHE A 88 3.85 14.11 6.50
CA PHE A 88 3.13 12.87 6.77
C PHE A 88 3.72 11.70 5.97
N ASN A 89 3.30 10.48 6.33
CA ASN A 89 3.82 9.26 5.71
C ASN A 89 2.97 8.86 4.51
N VAL A 90 3.63 8.29 3.51
CA VAL A 90 2.94 7.58 2.43
C VAL A 90 3.56 6.20 2.25
N THR A 91 2.73 5.20 2.02
CA THR A 91 3.15 3.84 1.69
C THR A 91 2.82 3.57 0.24
N VAL A 92 3.81 3.06 -0.51
CA VAL A 92 3.60 2.52 -1.85
C VAL A 92 3.63 1.01 -1.78
N THR A 93 2.56 0.37 -2.21
CA THR A 93 2.45 -1.09 -2.31
C THR A 93 2.13 -1.46 -3.76
N VAL A 94 2.76 -2.50 -4.28
CA VAL A 94 2.52 -2.97 -5.65
C VAL A 94 1.93 -4.37 -5.65
N TYR A 95 1.00 -4.62 -6.57
CA TYR A 95 0.29 -5.90 -6.64
C TYR A 95 0.32 -6.51 -8.03
N ASP A 96 0.25 -7.84 -8.08
CA ASP A 96 0.06 -8.61 -9.31
C ASP A 96 -1.42 -8.63 -9.75
N THR A 97 -1.71 -9.35 -10.85
CA THR A 97 -3.07 -9.43 -11.42
C THR A 97 -4.09 -10.12 -10.51
N TYR A 98 -3.63 -10.85 -9.51
CA TYR A 98 -4.46 -11.56 -8.53
C TYR A 98 -4.52 -10.83 -7.18
N CYS A 99 -4.09 -9.56 -7.14
CA CYS A 99 -4.01 -8.75 -5.92
C CYS A 99 -3.03 -9.29 -4.87
N ASN A 100 -2.05 -10.12 -5.26
CA ASN A 100 -0.95 -10.49 -4.38
C ASN A 100 0.08 -9.36 -4.36
N VAL A 101 0.67 -9.08 -3.20
CA VAL A 101 1.80 -8.14 -3.13
C VAL A 101 2.97 -8.71 -3.93
N ALA A 102 3.43 -7.95 -4.94
CA ALA A 102 4.55 -8.33 -5.79
C ALA A 102 5.87 -8.18 -5.02
N SER A 103 6.20 -9.16 -4.18
CA SER A 103 7.27 -9.07 -3.19
C SER A 103 8.68 -8.99 -3.78
N ASN A 104 8.84 -9.40 -5.03
CA ASN A 104 10.08 -9.31 -5.81
C ASN A 104 10.18 -8.04 -6.67
N TYR A 105 9.28 -7.07 -6.48
CA TYR A 105 9.29 -5.83 -7.22
C TYR A 105 10.57 -5.04 -6.95
N THR A 106 11.24 -4.63 -8.02
CA THR A 106 12.50 -3.88 -8.01
C THR A 106 12.42 -2.63 -8.89
N GLY A 107 11.19 -2.19 -9.19
CA GLY A 107 10.94 -1.00 -10.01
C GLY A 107 11.27 0.30 -9.28
N THR A 108 11.29 1.40 -10.04
CA THR A 108 11.62 2.73 -9.51
C THR A 108 10.37 3.61 -9.53
N VAL A 109 9.92 4.00 -8.35
CA VAL A 109 8.80 4.93 -8.18
C VAL A 109 9.28 6.37 -8.12
N LYS A 110 8.48 7.26 -8.69
CA LYS A 110 8.70 8.71 -8.72
C LYS A 110 7.44 9.42 -8.25
N PHE A 111 7.61 10.52 -7.54
CA PHE A 111 6.50 11.29 -6.98
C PHE A 111 6.29 12.62 -7.73
N LYS A 112 5.03 13.03 -7.85
CA LYS A 112 4.61 14.34 -8.34
C LYS A 112 3.46 14.87 -7.49
N SER A 113 3.31 16.19 -7.40
CA SER A 113 2.18 16.82 -6.73
C SER A 113 1.55 17.92 -7.60
N SER A 114 0.27 18.17 -7.38
CA SER A 114 -0.42 19.38 -7.87
C SER A 114 -0.17 20.63 -7.00
N ASP A 115 0.38 20.43 -5.80
CA ASP A 115 0.83 21.52 -4.94
C ASP A 115 2.18 22.05 -5.44
N PRO A 116 2.25 23.32 -5.87
CA PRO A 116 3.47 23.91 -6.42
C PRO A 116 4.60 24.09 -5.38
N TYR A 117 4.29 23.94 -4.09
CA TYR A 117 5.23 24.10 -2.98
C TYR A 117 5.47 22.78 -2.24
N ALA A 118 5.01 21.65 -2.79
CA ALA A 118 5.21 20.36 -2.14
C ALA A 118 6.69 20.00 -1.98
N SER A 119 7.01 19.43 -0.83
CA SER A 119 8.20 18.59 -0.66
C SER A 119 7.76 17.13 -0.83
N LEU A 120 8.48 16.36 -1.67
CA LEU A 120 8.14 14.99 -2.02
C LEU A 120 9.36 14.07 -1.83
N PRO A 121 9.16 12.75 -1.71
CA PRO A 121 10.26 11.81 -1.68
C PRO A 121 11.10 11.87 -2.96
N SER A 122 12.39 11.60 -2.82
CA SER A 122 13.24 11.34 -3.99
C SER A 122 12.80 10.06 -4.72
N ASN A 123 13.21 9.90 -5.98
CA ASN A 123 12.97 8.65 -6.70
C ASN A 123 13.54 7.48 -5.90
N TYR A 124 12.76 6.40 -5.82
CA TYR A 124 13.09 5.25 -4.99
C TYR A 124 13.00 3.96 -5.79
N THR A 125 14.07 3.19 -5.75
CA THR A 125 14.13 1.85 -6.36
C THR A 125 13.90 0.83 -5.26
N PHE A 126 12.87 0.01 -5.43
CA PHE A 126 12.56 -1.05 -4.48
C PHE A 126 13.67 -2.11 -4.46
N ASP A 127 13.89 -2.70 -3.30
CA ASP A 127 14.74 -3.87 -3.14
C ASP A 127 14.00 -5.01 -2.43
N SER A 128 14.67 -6.16 -2.29
CA SER A 128 14.05 -7.36 -1.70
C SER A 128 13.59 -7.17 -0.25
N SER A 129 14.15 -6.21 0.49
CA SER A 129 13.76 -5.93 1.87
C SER A 129 12.41 -5.22 1.98
N ASP A 130 11.98 -4.52 0.92
CA ASP A 130 10.66 -3.89 0.87
C ASP A 130 9.53 -4.91 0.76
N SER A 131 9.82 -6.11 0.25
CA SER A 131 8.79 -7.14 0.01
C SER A 131 7.56 -6.58 -0.76
N GLY A 132 7.81 -5.71 -1.74
CA GLY A 132 6.75 -5.08 -2.57
C GLY A 132 6.00 -3.93 -1.90
N SER A 133 6.43 -3.47 -0.71
CA SER A 133 5.81 -2.36 0.00
C SER A 133 6.84 -1.48 0.71
N HIS A 134 6.84 -0.18 0.42
CA HIS A 134 7.76 0.77 1.03
C HIS A 134 7.03 1.97 1.65
N THR A 135 7.39 2.31 2.89
CA THR A 135 6.86 3.49 3.59
C THR A 135 7.87 4.63 3.58
N PHE A 136 7.46 5.75 3.01
CA PHE A 136 8.20 7.00 2.99
C PHE A 136 7.85 7.82 4.23
N THR A 137 8.58 7.60 5.32
CA THR A 137 8.37 8.30 6.59
C THR A 137 8.65 9.79 6.45
N ASP A 138 7.70 10.63 6.88
CA ASP A 138 7.72 12.10 6.74
C ASP A 138 8.03 12.56 5.30
N GLY A 139 7.70 11.72 4.32
CA GLY A 139 8.17 11.86 2.95
C GLY A 139 7.45 12.93 2.14
N VAL A 140 6.21 13.28 2.53
CA VAL A 140 5.38 14.25 1.83
C VAL A 140 5.06 15.43 2.73
N THR A 141 5.22 16.65 2.22
CA THR A 141 4.74 17.89 2.84
C THR A 141 3.97 18.69 1.80
N LEU A 142 2.73 19.07 2.11
CA LEU A 142 1.89 19.94 1.29
C LEU A 142 1.72 21.29 2.00
N ILE A 143 1.65 22.38 1.24
CA ILE A 143 1.63 23.76 1.75
C ILE A 143 0.46 24.55 1.14
N ALA A 144 0.15 24.38 -0.14
CA ALA A 144 -0.89 25.16 -0.77
C ALA A 144 -2.29 24.68 -0.33
N LEU A 145 -3.05 25.55 0.32
CA LEU A 145 -4.38 25.25 0.86
C LEU A 145 -5.36 24.70 -0.19
N GLY A 146 -6.35 23.95 0.29
CA GLY A 146 -7.41 23.33 -0.51
C GLY A 146 -7.03 21.97 -1.09
N TRP A 147 -7.75 21.53 -2.11
CA TRP A 147 -7.54 20.21 -2.72
C TRP A 147 -6.22 20.13 -3.48
N ARG A 148 -5.39 19.16 -3.10
CA ARG A 148 -4.12 18.82 -3.73
C ARG A 148 -4.03 17.31 -3.96
N SER A 149 -3.32 16.89 -4.99
CA SER A 149 -2.99 15.51 -5.25
C SER A 149 -1.49 15.23 -5.13
N VAL A 150 -1.16 14.00 -4.74
CA VAL A 150 0.16 13.38 -4.85
C VAL A 150 0.01 12.15 -5.74
N THR A 151 0.90 11.99 -6.69
CA THR A 151 0.93 10.89 -7.65
C THR A 151 2.24 10.13 -7.50
N ALA A 152 2.17 8.81 -7.37
CA ALA A 152 3.32 7.92 -7.49
C ALA A 152 3.27 7.20 -8.83
N THR A 153 4.39 7.08 -9.53
CA THR A 153 4.45 6.47 -10.86
C THR A 153 5.73 5.67 -11.04
N ASP A 154 5.63 4.46 -11.61
CA ASP A 154 6.72 3.76 -12.28
C ASP A 154 6.39 3.67 -13.79
N THR A 155 7.14 4.42 -14.60
CA THR A 155 6.95 4.46 -16.05
C THR A 155 7.46 3.21 -16.76
N ALA A 156 8.45 2.50 -16.22
CA ALA A 156 8.98 1.28 -16.84
C ALA A 156 7.94 0.15 -16.83
N HIS A 157 7.10 0.12 -15.79
CA HIS A 157 6.04 -0.87 -15.61
C HIS A 157 4.63 -0.32 -15.89
N CYS A 158 4.52 0.94 -16.31
CA CYS A 158 3.24 1.64 -16.53
C CYS A 158 2.31 1.64 -15.30
N LEU A 159 2.89 1.68 -14.10
CA LEU A 159 2.16 1.71 -12.83
C LEU A 159 1.99 3.16 -12.36
N SER A 160 0.82 3.50 -11.85
CA SER A 160 0.59 4.81 -11.25
C SER A 160 -0.62 4.80 -10.34
N ASP A 161 -0.56 5.61 -9.27
CA ASP A 161 -1.71 5.92 -8.44
C ASP A 161 -1.69 7.38 -7.98
N VAL A 162 -2.85 7.91 -7.60
CA VAL A 162 -3.05 9.29 -7.17
C VAL A 162 -3.89 9.35 -5.90
N SER A 163 -3.32 9.98 -4.88
CA SER A 163 -4.00 10.31 -3.62
C SER A 163 -4.36 11.80 -3.58
N CYS A 164 -5.57 12.12 -3.12
CA CYS A 164 -6.09 13.49 -3.03
C CYS A 164 -6.30 13.90 -1.57
N PHE A 165 -5.87 15.12 -1.23
CA PHE A 165 -5.85 15.68 0.10
C PHE A 165 -6.54 17.03 0.12
N ASN A 166 -7.36 17.28 1.14
CA ASN A 166 -7.70 18.64 1.50
C ASN A 166 -6.63 19.18 2.46
N VAL A 167 -5.87 20.19 2.01
CA VAL A 167 -4.84 20.85 2.82
C VAL A 167 -5.49 21.95 3.64
N ALA A 168 -5.62 21.70 4.93
CA ALA A 168 -6.14 22.65 5.91
C ALA A 168 -5.06 23.67 6.31
N PRO A 169 -5.45 24.90 6.69
CA PRO A 169 -4.51 25.85 7.27
C PRO A 169 -3.91 25.28 8.55
N ALA A 170 -2.65 25.63 8.82
CA ALA A 170 -2.07 25.44 10.14
C ALA A 170 -2.81 26.33 11.17
N PRO A 171 -2.83 25.96 12.46
CA PRO A 171 -3.37 26.82 13.50
C PRO A 171 -2.77 28.23 13.41
N GLU A 172 -3.58 29.25 13.66
CA GLU A 172 -3.14 30.64 13.54
C GLU A 172 -1.97 30.90 14.49
N ALA A 173 -0.84 31.36 13.94
CA ALA A 173 0.36 31.65 14.71
C ALA A 173 0.45 33.13 15.13
N ASP A 174 -0.22 34.03 14.40
CA ASP A 174 -0.15 35.48 14.62
C ASP A 174 -1.42 36.20 14.14
N LEU A 175 -1.60 37.43 14.60
CA LEU A 175 -2.71 38.33 14.24
C LEU A 175 -2.14 39.67 13.75
N GLN A 176 -2.40 40.03 12.50
CA GLN A 176 -2.07 41.37 12.02
C GLN A 176 -3.24 42.34 12.23
N ILE A 177 -2.99 43.42 12.95
CA ILE A 177 -3.91 44.55 13.05
C ILE A 177 -3.45 45.64 12.09
N SER A 178 -4.31 46.06 11.17
CA SER A 178 -4.10 47.26 10.37
C SER A 178 -5.11 48.33 10.75
N LYS A 179 -4.68 49.59 10.74
CA LYS A 179 -5.58 50.75 10.87
C LYS A 179 -5.68 51.42 9.50
N SER A 180 -6.90 51.72 9.07
CA SER A 180 -7.17 52.62 7.95
C SER A 180 -7.98 53.78 8.51
N ASP A 181 -7.30 54.89 8.77
CA ASP A 181 -7.93 56.08 9.32
C ASP A 181 -8.43 56.92 8.13
N SER A 182 -9.72 57.23 8.08
CA SER A 182 -10.27 58.13 7.07
C SER A 182 -11.36 59.00 7.71
N PRO A 183 -11.10 60.31 7.90
CA PRO A 183 -9.86 61.06 7.60
C PRO A 183 -8.71 60.78 8.58
N ASP A 184 -7.46 60.93 8.10
CA ASP A 184 -6.22 60.94 8.90
C ASP A 184 -5.55 62.31 8.71
N PRO A 185 -5.30 63.13 9.77
CA PRO A 185 -5.42 62.84 11.20
C PRO A 185 -6.85 62.89 11.76
N VAL A 186 -7.08 62.12 12.83
CA VAL A 186 -8.34 62.05 13.59
C VAL A 186 -8.28 63.04 14.77
N TYR A 187 -9.37 63.76 15.03
CA TYR A 187 -9.46 64.78 16.08
C TYR A 187 -10.31 64.34 17.29
N ILE A 188 -10.21 65.08 18.40
CA ILE A 188 -10.97 64.79 19.63
C ILE A 188 -12.48 64.86 19.34
N SER A 189 -13.22 63.81 19.77
CA SER A 189 -14.67 63.58 19.57
C SER A 189 -15.07 62.87 18.28
N ASP A 190 -14.12 62.44 17.45
CA ASP A 190 -14.41 61.62 16.28
C ASP A 190 -14.72 60.16 16.67
N ASN A 191 -15.76 59.57 16.08
CA ASN A 191 -16.06 58.15 16.23
C ASN A 191 -15.24 57.33 15.23
N LEU A 192 -14.33 56.49 15.74
CA LEU A 192 -13.51 55.60 14.93
C LEU A 192 -14.20 54.26 14.68
N THR A 193 -14.19 53.80 13.44
CA THR A 193 -14.59 52.43 13.08
C THR A 193 -13.34 51.68 12.61
N TYR A 194 -12.93 50.66 13.35
CA TYR A 194 -11.84 49.77 12.94
C TYR A 194 -12.42 48.53 12.27
N LEU A 195 -11.92 48.18 11.08
CA LEU A 195 -12.17 46.88 10.46
C LEU A 195 -11.08 45.90 10.90
N VAL A 196 -11.43 44.95 11.78
CA VAL A 196 -10.55 43.84 12.11
C VAL A 196 -10.77 42.74 11.07
N THR A 197 -9.73 42.42 10.32
CA THR A 197 -9.73 41.24 9.43
C THR A 197 -8.83 40.20 10.06
N VAL A 198 -9.37 39.01 10.35
CA VAL A 198 -8.58 37.85 10.74
C VAL A 198 -8.23 37.13 9.44
N THR A 199 -6.94 36.99 9.14
CA THR A 199 -6.45 36.28 7.95
C THR A 199 -5.72 35.01 8.35
#